data_AF-A0A147BKH9-F1
#
_entry.id   AF-A0A147BKH9-F1
#
_cell.length_a   1.000
_cell.length_b   1.000
_cell.length_c   1.000
_cell.angle_alpha   90.00
_cell.angle_beta   90.00
_cell.angle_gamma   90.00
#
_symmetry.space_group_name_H-M   'P 1'
#
loop_
_entity.id
_entity.type
_entity.pdbx_description
1 polymer ?
#
loop_
_entity_poly.entity_id
_entity_poly.type
_entity_poly.pdbx_seq_one_letter_code
_entity_poly.pdbx_strand_id
1 'polypeptide(L)'
;TSKARTRDTASAFMSQLLNKEDFNKVNLSGINDELLDFHSLCEELLKEKGVSKQKVEEEERFFDGSYVKSMVRSLSERTGVDLEIKDIELMAKLCAFEVALNGSSPFCNLFRKEDLQLLEYAGDLDDYYKDGYGHERNSAQACGVIEEFVSRIGERIGTTTRYDSRRRRHGLKASLYFSHAGAFKKLMT
;
A
#
# COMPACT_ATOMS: atom_id res chain seq x y z
N THR A 1 -7.69 3.84 -8.63
CA THR A 1 -6.72 3.98 -9.73
C THR A 1 -7.16 3.15 -10.94
N SER A 2 -6.52 3.33 -12.10
CA SER A 2 -6.80 2.56 -13.33
C SER A 2 -6.40 1.08 -13.27
N LYS A 3 -5.59 0.69 -12.29
CA LYS A 3 -5.13 -0.71 -12.11
C LYS A 3 -6.31 -1.65 -11.89
N ALA A 4 -6.31 -2.79 -12.60
CA ALA A 4 -7.39 -3.79 -12.57
C ALA A 4 -7.79 -4.19 -11.13
N ARG A 5 -6.82 -4.63 -10.32
CA ARG A 5 -7.05 -5.00 -8.90
C ARG A 5 -7.77 -3.92 -8.09
N THR A 6 -7.49 -2.65 -8.35
CA THR A 6 -8.13 -1.53 -7.63
C THR A 6 -9.57 -1.32 -8.09
N ARG A 7 -9.81 -1.48 -9.39
CA ARG A 7 -11.16 -1.41 -9.98
C ARG A 7 -12.02 -2.59 -9.55
N ASP A 8 -11.43 -3.78 -9.47
CA ASP A 8 -12.11 -4.99 -9.02
C ASP A 8 -12.48 -4.86 -7.53
N THR A 9 -11.58 -4.34 -6.68
CA THR A 9 -11.89 -4.02 -5.28
C THR A 9 -13.03 -3.00 -5.17
N ALA A 10 -12.99 -1.92 -5.95
CA ALA A 10 -14.05 -0.91 -5.94
C ALA A 10 -15.40 -1.52 -6.36
N SER A 11 -15.43 -2.32 -7.42
CA SER A 11 -16.62 -3.02 -7.89
C SER A 11 -17.17 -3.99 -6.85
N ALA A 12 -16.30 -4.84 -6.29
CA ALA A 12 -16.67 -5.81 -5.25
C ALA A 12 -17.26 -5.10 -4.02
N PHE A 13 -16.60 -4.06 -3.52
CA PHE A 13 -17.06 -3.27 -2.38
C PHE A 13 -18.44 -2.65 -2.65
N MET A 14 -18.61 -2.01 -3.80
CA MET A 14 -19.86 -1.34 -4.16
C MET A 14 -21.01 -2.32 -4.38
N SER A 15 -20.73 -3.51 -4.94
CA SER A 15 -21.74 -4.55 -5.17
C SER A 15 -22.27 -5.18 -3.87
N GLN A 16 -21.48 -5.15 -2.80
CA GLN A 16 -21.90 -5.61 -1.47
C GLN A 16 -22.58 -4.51 -0.66
N LEU A 17 -22.16 -3.26 -0.86
CA LEU A 17 -22.73 -2.12 -0.15
C LEU A 17 -24.13 -1.75 -0.68
N LEU A 18 -24.37 -1.91 -1.98
CA LEU A 18 -25.58 -1.46 -2.66
C LEU A 18 -26.45 -2.61 -3.13
N ASN A 19 -27.76 -2.36 -3.24
CA ASN A 19 -28.64 -3.26 -3.99
C ASN A 19 -28.29 -3.22 -5.50
N LYS A 20 -28.77 -4.22 -6.24
CA LYS A 20 -28.47 -4.38 -7.67
C LYS A 20 -28.87 -3.16 -8.52
N GLU A 21 -29.99 -2.52 -8.21
CA GLU A 21 -30.49 -1.38 -8.98
C GLU A 21 -29.58 -0.15 -8.80
N ASP A 22 -29.17 0.12 -7.56
CA ASP A 22 -28.30 1.24 -7.25
C ASP A 22 -26.87 0.98 -7.70
N PHE A 23 -26.37 -0.25 -7.60
CA PHE A 23 -25.07 -0.63 -8.14
C PHE A 23 -24.97 -0.38 -9.66
N ASN A 24 -26.02 -0.71 -10.42
CA ASN A 24 -26.06 -0.45 -11.86
C ASN A 24 -26.02 1.05 -12.23
N LYS A 25 -26.33 1.93 -11.28
CA LYS A 25 -26.24 3.39 -11.46
C LYS A 25 -24.85 3.94 -11.07
N VAL A 26 -24.00 3.14 -10.43
CA VAL A 26 -22.66 3.58 -10.01
C VAL A 26 -21.77 3.79 -11.22
N ASN A 27 -21.24 5.00 -11.37
CA ASN A 27 -20.23 5.28 -12.37
C ASN A 27 -18.82 5.01 -11.81
N LEU A 28 -18.25 3.85 -12.12
CA LEU A 28 -16.85 3.49 -11.78
C LEU A 28 -15.80 4.02 -12.77
N SER A 29 -16.21 4.82 -13.77
CA SER A 29 -15.28 5.38 -14.78
C SER A 29 -14.57 6.67 -14.34
N GLY A 30 -14.93 7.26 -13.20
CA GLY A 30 -14.30 8.46 -12.64
C GLY A 30 -12.90 8.20 -12.07
N ILE A 31 -11.99 7.69 -12.90
CA ILE A 31 -10.62 7.37 -12.54
C ILE A 31 -9.79 8.65 -12.54
N ASN A 32 -9.14 8.93 -11.42
CA ASN A 32 -8.16 10.01 -11.29
C ASN A 32 -6.85 9.43 -10.72
N ASP A 33 -5.95 9.01 -11.60
CA ASP A 33 -4.65 8.45 -11.20
C ASP A 33 -3.67 9.53 -10.75
N GLU A 34 -3.81 10.77 -11.21
CA GLU A 34 -3.01 11.89 -10.69
C GLU A 34 -3.25 12.09 -9.19
N LEU A 35 -4.51 12.01 -8.79
CA LEU A 35 -4.90 12.09 -7.39
C LEU A 35 -4.59 10.79 -6.62
N LEU A 36 -4.84 9.61 -7.20
CA LEU A 36 -4.86 8.36 -6.44
C LEU A 36 -3.60 7.49 -6.61
N ASP A 37 -2.82 7.67 -7.66
CA ASP A 37 -1.56 6.96 -7.93
C ASP A 37 -0.35 7.92 -7.86
N PHE A 38 -0.49 9.01 -7.10
CA PHE A 38 0.48 10.10 -6.97
C PHE A 38 1.91 9.63 -6.63
N HIS A 39 2.04 8.58 -5.81
CA HIS A 39 3.32 8.01 -5.42
C HIS A 39 4.09 7.40 -6.61
N SER A 40 3.41 6.65 -7.47
CA SER A 40 3.98 6.08 -8.69
C SER A 40 4.40 7.19 -9.65
N LEU A 41 3.54 8.20 -9.84
CA LEU A 41 3.83 9.35 -10.71
C LEU A 41 5.02 10.18 -10.23
N CYS A 42 5.12 10.42 -8.93
CA CYS A 42 6.26 11.13 -8.35
C CYS A 42 7.57 10.37 -8.58
N GLU A 43 7.57 9.05 -8.34
CA GLU A 43 8.74 8.20 -8.57
C GLU A 43 9.16 8.15 -10.05
N GLU A 44 8.21 8.14 -10.98
CA GLU A 44 8.48 8.25 -12.43
C GLU A 44 9.14 9.60 -12.78
N LEU A 45 8.56 10.71 -12.31
CA LEU A 45 9.11 12.06 -12.53
C LEU A 45 10.51 12.24 -11.93
N LEU A 46 10.75 11.67 -10.75
CA LEU A 46 12.06 11.70 -10.10
C LEU A 46 13.09 10.92 -10.91
N LYS A 47 12.72 9.74 -11.40
CA LYS A 47 13.58 8.93 -12.27
C LYS A 47 13.93 9.66 -13.57
N GLU A 48 12.98 10.33 -14.21
CA GLU A 48 13.22 11.15 -15.41
C GLU A 48 14.20 12.30 -15.15
N LYS A 49 14.16 12.87 -13.95
CA LYS A 49 15.09 13.91 -13.50
C LYS A 49 16.44 13.36 -13.01
N GLY A 50 16.67 12.06 -13.12
CA GLY A 50 17.91 11.42 -12.69
C GLY A 50 18.05 11.27 -11.16
N VAL A 51 16.97 11.42 -10.41
CA VAL A 51 16.96 11.18 -8.97
C VAL A 51 16.80 9.68 -8.72
N SER A 52 17.77 9.08 -8.02
CA SER A 52 17.71 7.66 -7.66
C SER A 52 16.63 7.39 -6.61
N LYS A 53 16.12 6.15 -6.60
CA LYS A 53 15.26 5.69 -5.51
C LYS A 53 16.01 5.81 -4.18
N GLN A 54 15.26 6.14 -3.13
CA GLN A 54 15.80 6.13 -1.79
C GLN A 54 16.20 4.70 -1.44
N LYS A 55 17.46 4.56 -1.03
CA LYS A 55 18.00 3.30 -0.55
C LYS A 55 17.61 3.15 0.92
N VAL A 56 17.05 2.01 1.30
CA VAL A 56 16.68 1.73 2.69
C VAL A 56 17.89 1.15 3.41
N GLU A 57 18.82 2.02 3.81
CA GLU A 57 20.06 1.59 4.47
C GLU A 57 19.83 0.84 5.78
N GLU A 58 18.79 1.21 6.53
CA GLU A 58 18.52 0.58 7.84
C GLU A 58 18.00 -0.85 7.71
N GLU A 59 17.28 -1.19 6.63
CA GLU A 59 16.90 -2.57 6.32
C GLU A 59 18.13 -3.41 5.98
N GLU A 60 19.05 -2.89 5.16
CA GLU A 60 20.30 -3.58 4.85
C GLU A 60 21.15 -3.82 6.11
N ARG A 61 21.28 -2.81 6.98
CA ARG A 61 21.96 -2.95 8.27
C ARG A 61 21.27 -3.96 9.18
N PHE A 62 19.95 -4.01 9.15
CA PHE A 62 19.18 -5.00 9.91
C PHE A 62 19.43 -6.42 9.41
N PHE A 63 19.47 -6.64 8.09
CA PHE A 63 19.86 -7.93 7.51
C PHE A 63 21.28 -8.35 7.87
N ASP A 64 22.18 -7.38 8.05
CA ASP A 64 23.54 -7.62 8.53
C ASP A 64 23.64 -7.92 10.04
N GLY A 65 22.54 -7.76 10.77
CA GLY A 65 22.44 -8.01 12.20
C GLY A 65 22.56 -9.49 12.59
N SER A 66 22.96 -9.73 13.84
CA SER A 66 23.15 -11.08 14.38
C SER A 66 21.86 -11.91 14.42
N TYR A 67 20.71 -11.27 14.65
CA TYR A 67 19.41 -11.94 14.69
C TYR A 67 19.04 -12.52 13.32
N VAL A 68 19.13 -11.72 12.25
CA VAL A 68 18.84 -12.18 10.89
C VAL A 68 19.86 -13.22 10.44
N LYS A 69 21.16 -13.01 10.69
CA LYS A 69 22.20 -14.00 10.37
C LYS A 69 21.96 -15.33 11.09
N SER A 70 21.48 -15.31 12.33
CA SER A 70 21.13 -16.53 13.08
C SER A 70 19.89 -17.21 12.49
N MET A 71 18.86 -16.45 12.08
CA MET A 71 17.67 -16.98 11.41
C MET A 71 18.05 -17.67 10.09
N VAL A 72 18.88 -17.01 9.26
CA VAL A 72 19.36 -17.57 7.99
C VAL A 72 20.05 -18.91 8.22
N ARG A 73 21.04 -18.96 9.13
CA ARG A 73 21.73 -20.21 9.48
C ARG A 73 20.75 -21.29 9.96
N SER A 74 19.82 -20.95 10.87
CA SER A 74 18.87 -21.92 11.41
C SER A 74 17.89 -22.45 10.37
N LEU A 75 17.49 -21.63 9.39
CA LEU A 75 16.66 -22.06 8.27
C LEU A 75 17.45 -22.96 7.33
N SER A 76 18.68 -22.59 6.96
CA SER A 76 19.55 -23.42 6.12
C SER A 76 19.80 -24.81 6.72
N GLU A 77 20.08 -24.88 8.04
CA GLU A 77 20.27 -26.15 8.75
C GLU A 77 19.00 -27.01 8.75
N ARG A 78 17.83 -26.39 8.90
CA ARG A 78 16.53 -27.08 8.95
C ARG A 78 16.06 -27.59 7.59
N THR A 79 16.37 -26.86 6.52
CA THR A 79 16.03 -27.26 5.14
C THR A 79 17.08 -28.17 4.52
N GLY A 80 18.31 -28.18 5.06
CA GLY A 80 19.45 -28.89 4.48
C GLY A 80 19.99 -28.24 3.21
N VAL A 81 19.65 -26.97 2.96
CA VAL A 81 20.04 -26.18 1.79
C VAL A 81 20.70 -24.90 2.27
N ASP A 82 21.76 -24.45 1.59
CA ASP A 82 22.36 -23.16 1.88
C ASP A 82 21.46 -22.03 1.32
N LEU A 83 20.84 -21.27 2.22
CA LEU A 83 19.88 -20.21 1.88
C LEU A 83 20.49 -18.83 2.10
N GLU A 84 20.18 -17.90 1.19
CA GLU A 84 20.38 -16.48 1.39
C GLU A 84 19.11 -15.82 1.97
N ILE A 85 19.25 -14.60 2.51
CA ILE A 85 18.10 -13.83 3.02
C ILE A 85 17.01 -13.64 1.95
N LYS A 86 17.39 -13.47 0.68
CA LYS A 86 16.45 -13.32 -0.44
C LYS A 86 15.63 -14.57 -0.70
N ASP A 87 16.21 -15.76 -0.52
CA ASP A 87 15.49 -17.02 -0.64
C ASP A 87 14.44 -17.15 0.46
N ILE A 88 14.83 -16.76 1.68
CA ILE A 88 13.98 -16.76 2.88
C ILE A 88 12.81 -15.79 2.73
N GLU A 89 13.07 -14.56 2.27
CA GLU A 89 12.02 -13.60 1.95
C GLU A 89 11.07 -14.13 0.87
N LEU A 90 11.60 -14.79 -0.17
CA LEU A 90 10.78 -15.38 -1.22
C LEU A 90 9.90 -16.52 -0.68
N MET A 91 10.45 -17.40 0.14
CA MET A 91 9.69 -18.48 0.79
C MET A 91 8.60 -17.94 1.71
N ALA A 92 8.86 -16.85 2.45
CA ALA A 92 7.85 -16.19 3.28
C ALA A 92 6.74 -15.57 2.43
N LYS A 93 7.09 -14.94 1.30
CA LYS A 93 6.12 -14.42 0.32
C LYS A 93 5.27 -15.55 -0.28
N LEU A 94 5.88 -16.67 -0.66
CA LEU A 94 5.15 -17.85 -1.15
C LEU A 94 4.15 -18.36 -0.10
N CYS A 95 4.56 -18.47 1.17
CA CYS A 95 3.67 -18.79 2.28
C CYS A 95 2.47 -17.83 2.32
N ALA A 96 2.70 -16.52 2.31
CA ALA A 96 1.62 -15.53 2.38
C ALA A 96 0.64 -15.61 1.20
N PHE A 97 1.16 -15.71 -0.04
CA PHE A 97 0.33 -15.78 -1.25
C PHE A 97 -0.45 -17.10 -1.34
N GLU A 98 0.17 -18.23 -1.04
CA GLU A 98 -0.52 -19.53 -1.07
C GLU A 98 -1.56 -19.65 0.03
N VAL A 99 -1.33 -19.11 1.23
CA VAL A 99 -2.38 -19.03 2.26
C VAL A 99 -3.54 -18.16 1.79
N ALA A 100 -3.27 -17.01 1.17
CA ALA A 100 -4.32 -16.12 0.67
C ALA A 100 -5.17 -16.75 -0.46
N LEU A 101 -4.55 -17.59 -1.31
CA LEU A 101 -5.23 -18.22 -2.45
C LEU A 101 -5.84 -19.58 -2.12
N ASN A 102 -5.15 -20.40 -1.34
CA ASN A 102 -5.45 -21.82 -1.13
C ASN A 102 -5.81 -22.15 0.34
N GLY A 103 -5.69 -21.19 1.25
CA GLY A 103 -5.93 -21.37 2.70
C GLY A 103 -4.80 -22.05 3.47
N SER A 104 -3.76 -22.54 2.80
CA SER A 104 -2.58 -23.17 3.42
C SER A 104 -1.36 -23.14 2.50
N SER A 105 -0.17 -23.29 3.07
CA SER A 105 1.08 -23.43 2.32
C SER A 105 2.10 -24.29 3.08
N PRO A 106 2.79 -25.24 2.42
CA PRO A 106 3.89 -25.97 3.03
C PRO A 106 5.07 -25.06 3.41
N PHE A 107 5.28 -23.94 2.71
CA PHE A 107 6.33 -22.99 3.03
C PHE A 107 6.15 -22.36 4.40
N CYS A 108 4.90 -22.18 4.87
CA CYS A 108 4.64 -21.64 6.20
C CYS A 108 5.20 -22.52 7.33
N ASN A 109 5.28 -23.84 7.12
CA ASN A 109 5.81 -24.78 8.13
C ASN A 109 7.34 -24.66 8.30
N LEU A 110 8.01 -23.99 7.38
CA LEU A 110 9.45 -23.72 7.48
C LEU A 110 9.75 -22.64 8.50
N PHE A 111 8.79 -21.82 8.90
CA PHE A 111 9.03 -20.66 9.74
C PHE A 111 8.57 -20.89 11.17
N ARG A 112 9.39 -20.46 12.14
CA ARG A 112 8.92 -20.20 13.51
C ARG A 112 8.32 -18.80 13.56
N LYS A 113 7.57 -18.52 14.62
CA LYS A 113 6.99 -17.19 14.83
C LYS A 113 8.08 -16.10 14.87
N GLU A 114 9.20 -16.39 15.53
CA GLU A 114 10.32 -15.47 15.67
C GLU A 114 10.99 -15.17 14.32
N ASP A 115 11.06 -16.16 13.43
CA ASP A 115 11.57 -15.98 12.06
C ASP A 115 10.68 -14.98 11.30
N LEU A 116 9.35 -15.16 11.38
CA LEU A 116 8.39 -14.25 10.74
C LEU A 116 8.41 -12.84 11.32
N GLN A 117 8.63 -12.68 12.63
CA GLN A 117 8.74 -11.37 13.27
C GLN A 117 9.95 -10.58 12.78
N LEU A 118 11.07 -11.26 12.51
CA LEU A 118 12.25 -10.61 11.92
C LEU A 118 11.96 -10.16 10.48
N LEU A 119 11.28 -10.98 9.69
CA LEU A 119 10.90 -10.64 8.31
C LEU A 119 9.85 -9.52 8.26
N GLU A 120 8.88 -9.54 9.18
CA GLU A 120 7.89 -8.48 9.36
C GLU A 120 8.58 -7.16 9.70
N TYR A 121 9.50 -7.17 10.66
CA TYR A 121 10.24 -5.97 11.03
C TYR A 121 11.14 -5.44 9.90
N ALA A 122 11.73 -6.31 9.09
CA ALA A 122 12.45 -5.88 7.88
C ALA A 122 11.51 -5.18 6.89
N GLY A 123 10.31 -5.74 6.68
CA GLY A 123 9.27 -5.10 5.86
C GLY A 123 8.81 -3.76 6.42
N ASP A 124 8.68 -3.63 7.74
CA ASP A 124 8.38 -2.36 8.41
C ASP A 124 9.48 -1.32 8.19
N LEU A 125 10.76 -1.74 8.15
CA LEU A 125 11.87 -0.84 7.81
C LEU A 125 11.81 -0.38 6.33
N ASP A 126 11.58 -1.29 5.36
CA ASP A 126 11.36 -0.89 3.95
C ASP A 126 10.21 0.13 3.88
N ASP A 127 9.07 -0.21 4.46
CA ASP A 127 7.88 0.63 4.44
C ASP A 127 8.09 1.97 5.12
N TYR A 128 8.71 2.01 6.29
CA TYR A 128 8.96 3.24 7.05
C TYR A 128 9.82 4.23 6.27
N TYR A 129 10.90 3.77 5.65
CA TYR A 129 11.81 4.65 4.92
C TYR A 129 11.28 5.00 3.53
N LYS A 130 10.72 4.02 2.81
CA LYS A 130 10.27 4.22 1.42
C LYS A 130 8.93 4.90 1.29
N ASP A 131 7.99 4.57 2.17
CA ASP A 131 6.60 5.02 2.12
C ASP A 131 6.09 5.71 3.38
N GLY A 132 6.85 5.62 4.47
CA GLY A 132 6.52 6.14 5.80
C GLY A 132 7.26 7.44 6.15
N TYR A 133 7.46 7.65 7.46
CA TYR A 133 8.06 8.85 8.05
C TYR A 133 9.58 8.96 7.87
N GLY A 134 10.25 7.92 7.36
CA GLY A 134 11.72 7.91 7.29
C GLY A 134 12.30 8.98 6.38
N HIS A 135 11.50 9.54 5.47
CA HIS A 135 11.90 10.65 4.61
C HIS A 135 10.78 11.68 4.44
N GLU A 136 11.11 12.97 4.63
CA GLU A 136 10.17 14.11 4.49
C GLU A 136 9.45 14.15 3.13
N ARG A 137 10.13 13.69 2.07
CA ARG A 137 9.57 13.59 0.72
C ARG A 137 8.33 12.69 0.65
N ASN A 138 8.18 11.72 1.55
CA ASN A 138 7.07 10.78 1.51
C ASN A 138 5.74 11.45 1.85
N SER A 139 5.69 12.23 2.92
CA SER A 139 4.48 12.97 3.32
C SER A 139 4.14 14.08 2.31
N ALA A 140 5.14 14.75 1.75
CA ALA A 140 4.95 15.80 0.74
C ALA A 140 4.18 15.33 -0.52
N GLN A 141 4.23 14.03 -0.84
CA GLN A 141 3.54 13.47 -1.99
C GLN A 141 2.02 13.40 -1.80
N ALA A 142 1.52 13.34 -0.57
CA ALA A 142 0.10 13.14 -0.28
C ALA A 142 -0.75 14.42 -0.31
N CYS A 143 -0.14 15.60 -0.50
CA CYS A 143 -0.81 16.90 -0.43
C CYS A 143 -2.11 16.97 -1.25
N GLY A 144 -2.10 16.50 -2.50
CA GLY A 144 -3.29 16.54 -3.37
C GLY A 144 -4.47 15.73 -2.83
N VAL A 145 -4.21 14.57 -2.20
CA VAL A 145 -5.26 13.75 -1.58
C VAL A 145 -5.80 14.39 -0.31
N ILE A 146 -4.93 15.04 0.48
CA ILE A 146 -5.35 15.79 1.69
C ILE A 146 -6.22 16.98 1.30
N GLU A 147 -5.83 17.74 0.27
CA GLU A 147 -6.62 18.86 -0.26
C GLU A 147 -8.00 18.39 -0.73
N GLU A 148 -8.06 17.28 -1.47
CA GLU A 148 -9.33 16.68 -1.89
C GLU A 148 -10.18 16.28 -0.67
N PHE A 149 -9.58 15.63 0.32
CA PHE A 149 -10.28 15.22 1.54
C PHE A 149 -10.88 16.41 2.30
N VAL A 150 -10.08 17.46 2.53
CA VAL A 150 -10.53 18.70 3.18
C VAL A 150 -11.63 19.39 2.34
N SER A 151 -11.48 19.39 1.01
CA SER A 151 -12.49 19.94 0.10
C SER A 151 -13.83 19.20 0.22
N ARG A 152 -13.82 17.85 0.26
CA ARG A 152 -15.04 17.03 0.45
C ARG A 152 -15.72 17.28 1.80
N ILE A 153 -14.92 17.48 2.86
CA ILE A 153 -15.47 17.88 4.16
C ILE A 153 -16.10 19.26 4.05
N GLY A 154 -15.40 20.24 3.47
CA GLY A 154 -15.89 21.61 3.28
C GLY A 154 -17.18 21.69 2.45
N GLU A 155 -17.29 20.87 1.40
CA GLU A 155 -18.52 20.70 0.61
C GLU A 155 -19.68 20.20 1.48
N ARG A 156 -19.40 19.27 2.41
CA ARG A 156 -20.42 18.69 3.29
C ARG A 156 -20.89 19.67 4.36
N ILE A 157 -19.98 20.41 4.99
CA ILE A 157 -20.30 21.35 6.07
C ILE A 157 -20.70 22.74 5.55
N GLY A 158 -20.59 22.98 4.25
CA GLY A 158 -21.03 24.22 3.61
C GLY A 158 -20.08 25.41 3.80
N THR A 159 -18.82 25.17 4.16
CA THR A 159 -17.79 26.21 4.36
C THR A 159 -17.04 26.57 3.08
N THR A 160 -17.06 25.70 2.06
CA THR A 160 -16.42 25.98 0.78
C THR A 160 -17.28 26.92 -0.07
N THR A 161 -16.83 28.17 -0.26
CA THR A 161 -17.50 29.22 -1.04
C THR A 161 -17.31 29.11 -2.56
N ARG A 162 -16.53 28.14 -3.05
CA ARG A 162 -16.00 28.12 -4.43
C ARG A 162 -16.76 27.24 -5.43
N TYR A 163 -17.86 26.59 -5.08
CA TYR A 163 -18.55 25.66 -5.98
C TYR A 163 -20.09 25.81 -6.02
N ASP A 164 -20.62 25.74 -7.24
CA ASP A 164 -21.98 26.02 -7.69
C ASP A 164 -23.11 25.52 -6.76
N SER A 165 -23.99 26.45 -6.38
CA SER A 165 -25.24 26.27 -5.65
C SER A 165 -26.15 25.15 -6.19
N ARG A 166 -25.94 24.68 -7.42
CA ARG A 166 -26.68 23.56 -8.04
C ARG A 166 -26.33 22.18 -7.45
N ARG A 167 -25.10 21.94 -6.98
CA ARG A 167 -24.70 20.66 -6.36
C ARG A 167 -25.14 20.50 -4.91
N ARG A 168 -25.59 21.58 -4.24
CA ARG A 168 -26.25 21.49 -2.92
C ARG A 168 -27.48 20.57 -2.90
N ARG A 169 -28.08 20.25 -4.06
CA ARG A 169 -29.33 19.47 -4.15
C ARG A 169 -29.16 17.95 -4.02
N HIS A 170 -27.95 17.41 -4.18
CA HIS A 170 -27.65 16.01 -3.86
C HIS A 170 -26.51 15.99 -2.87
N GLY A 171 -26.86 16.12 -1.59
CA GLY A 171 -25.89 16.17 -0.51
C GLY A 171 -25.01 14.93 -0.52
N LEU A 172 -23.75 15.09 -0.92
CA LEU A 172 -22.71 14.07 -0.84
C LEU A 172 -22.75 13.45 0.57
N LYS A 173 -23.02 12.14 0.64
CA LYS A 173 -23.07 11.41 1.91
C LYS A 173 -21.76 10.68 2.20
N ALA A 174 -21.07 10.25 1.14
CA ALA A 174 -19.80 9.56 1.21
C ALA A 174 -19.00 9.78 -0.08
N SER A 175 -17.68 9.85 0.04
CA SER A 175 -16.73 9.73 -1.06
C SER A 175 -15.84 8.53 -0.79
N LEU A 176 -15.70 7.64 -1.77
CA LEU A 176 -14.92 6.41 -1.63
C LEU A 176 -13.79 6.44 -2.65
N TYR A 177 -12.55 6.26 -2.16
CA TYR A 177 -11.35 6.23 -2.98
C TYR A 177 -10.65 4.89 -2.80
N PHE A 178 -10.23 4.29 -3.91
CA PHE A 178 -9.54 3.01 -3.93
C PHE A 178 -8.16 3.22 -4.56
N SER A 179 -7.11 2.88 -3.80
CA SER A 179 -5.71 3.07 -4.17
C SER A 179 -4.83 1.91 -3.69
N HIS A 180 -3.52 2.11 -3.56
CA HIS A 180 -2.50 1.14 -3.22
C HIS A 180 -1.93 1.41 -1.82
N ALA A 181 -1.25 0.41 -1.26
CA ALA A 181 -0.63 0.52 0.06
C ALA A 181 0.36 1.69 0.15
N GLY A 182 1.20 1.91 -0.87
CA GLY A 182 2.16 3.03 -0.90
C GLY A 182 1.49 4.40 -0.81
N ALA A 183 0.39 4.60 -1.54
CA ALA A 183 -0.40 5.84 -1.44
C ALA A 183 -1.00 6.03 -0.05
N PHE A 184 -1.56 4.97 0.54
CA PHE A 184 -2.16 5.05 1.87
C PHE A 184 -1.11 5.30 2.97
N LYS A 185 0.04 4.63 2.91
CA LYS A 185 1.16 4.84 3.85
C LYS A 185 1.62 6.31 3.83
N LYS A 186 1.88 6.88 2.65
CA LYS A 186 2.26 8.28 2.49
C LYS A 186 1.18 9.28 2.92
N LEU A 187 -0.09 8.90 2.84
CA LEU A 187 -1.21 9.71 3.34
C LEU A 187 -1.25 9.77 4.87
N MET A 188 -0.81 8.70 5.54
CA MET A 188 -0.83 8.59 6.99
C MET A 188 0.39 9.22 7.67
N THR A 189 1.40 9.62 6.90
CA THR A 189 2.64 10.25 7.38
C THR A 189 2.54 11.76 7.46
#